data_AF-A0A4Y7QBV0-F1
#
_entry.id   AF-A0A4Y7QBV0-F1
#
_cell.length_a   1.000
_cell.length_b   1.000
_cell.length_c   1.000
_cell.angle_alpha   90.00
_cell.angle_beta   90.00
_cell.angle_gamma   90.00
#
_symmetry.space_group_name_H-M   'P 1'
#
loop_
_entity.id
_entity.type
_entity.pdbx_description
1 polymer ?
#
loop_
_entity_poly.entity_id
_entity_poly.type
_entity_poly.pdbx_seq_one_letter_code
_entity_poly.pdbx_strand_id
1 'polypeptide(L)'
;MKTLVRRKGGGGHGGGHGSSGHGSSSHGSSGAAKSHGASSTYYKSSYAQPFHISYANTDVGAYGDGKGKKFTLGRSTPFPGRLAGSGTRSQIYGTSRYGSGYPYGATGSYISGRPFPFIFYPIALTEYDYYGSTEYRNVSATSRPGGLVVEAVIQPLNDTSGVTYRIVGDNSSVAAVYAALATNCSIKNPTIKNTTLAPFNPGSYPLPEQVVQWYRASSFALSLDSYNNSAALLSSMPASTNQSALPLSSDTPRPAGLNATFLTCLNSTIAASVPLRTVDGFSGYAIAYLVFASLAGLLLLIVVVWAIYRGIWILRHRNDPTAVPPPVGVFTALGQCMAARKERRRQAQLTLHNGFSHKQPTMRTNDTVVALREWVQARKDRVRRKYGPVRNADSSREPSPAPLTRNAI
;
A
#
# COMPACT_ATOMS: atom_id res chain seq x y z
N MET A 1 -5.10 30.80 -56.63
CA MET A 1 -6.50 30.34 -56.43
C MET A 1 -6.46 28.89 -55.99
N LYS A 2 -6.87 28.59 -54.74
CA LYS A 2 -6.89 27.21 -54.21
C LYS A 2 -8.31 26.66 -54.29
N THR A 3 -8.47 25.64 -55.11
CA THR A 3 -9.73 25.00 -55.47
C THR A 3 -10.19 24.09 -54.33
N LEU A 4 -11.37 24.37 -53.76
CA LEU A 4 -12.04 23.47 -52.82
C LEU A 4 -12.77 22.39 -53.62
N VAL A 5 -12.48 21.12 -53.32
CA VAL A 5 -13.28 19.98 -53.80
C VAL A 5 -13.99 19.34 -52.61
N ARG A 6 -15.29 19.13 -52.76
CA ARG A 6 -16.18 18.48 -51.80
C ARG A 6 -16.60 17.13 -52.38
N ARG A 7 -16.48 16.04 -51.61
CA ARG A 7 -17.23 14.77 -51.82
C ARG A 7 -17.69 14.29 -50.45
N LYS A 8 -18.99 14.33 -50.16
CA LYS A 8 -20.06 13.38 -50.51
C LYS A 8 -19.85 12.05 -49.80
N GLY A 9 -20.72 11.80 -48.82
CA GLY A 9 -20.66 10.67 -47.92
C GLY A 9 -21.10 9.35 -48.52
N GLY A 10 -21.03 8.33 -47.67
CA GLY A 10 -21.63 7.02 -47.83
C GLY A 10 -21.64 6.34 -46.48
N GLY A 11 -22.83 5.98 -45.99
CA GLY A 11 -23.00 5.13 -44.83
C GLY A 11 -22.68 3.67 -45.16
N GLY A 12 -22.30 2.92 -44.13
CA GLY A 12 -22.11 1.48 -44.21
C GLY A 12 -22.02 0.88 -42.82
N HIS A 13 -23.09 0.21 -42.39
CA HIS A 13 -23.09 -0.71 -41.27
C HIS A 13 -22.25 -1.95 -41.62
N GLY A 14 -21.44 -2.42 -40.67
CA GLY A 14 -20.72 -3.68 -40.78
C GLY A 14 -20.19 -4.10 -39.41
N GLY A 15 -20.94 -4.97 -38.74
CA GLY A 15 -20.50 -5.61 -37.51
C GLY A 15 -19.39 -6.62 -37.78
N GLY A 16 -18.43 -6.68 -36.88
CA GLY A 16 -17.33 -7.64 -36.90
C GLY A 16 -16.79 -7.82 -35.49
N HIS A 17 -17.30 -8.83 -34.81
CA HIS A 17 -16.73 -9.35 -33.57
C HIS A 17 -15.33 -9.88 -33.84
N GLY A 18 -14.32 -9.20 -33.28
CA GLY A 18 -12.94 -9.65 -33.24
C GLY A 18 -12.42 -9.50 -31.83
N SER A 19 -12.52 -10.56 -31.04
CA SER A 19 -11.92 -10.70 -29.73
C SER A 19 -10.39 -10.73 -29.87
N SER A 20 -9.76 -9.58 -29.70
CA SER A 20 -8.30 -9.45 -29.57
C SER A 20 -7.95 -9.09 -28.12
N GLY A 21 -6.94 -9.79 -27.61
CA GLY A 21 -6.61 -9.91 -26.20
C GLY A 21 -6.48 -8.61 -25.43
N HIS A 22 -7.15 -8.57 -24.27
CA HIS A 22 -6.79 -7.65 -23.20
C HIS A 22 -5.54 -8.17 -22.50
N GLY A 23 -4.38 -7.75 -23.02
CA GLY A 23 -3.19 -7.60 -22.19
C GLY A 23 -3.49 -6.52 -21.15
N SER A 24 -3.67 -6.92 -19.90
CA SER A 24 -3.85 -6.03 -18.76
C SER A 24 -2.53 -5.30 -18.46
N SER A 25 -2.23 -4.25 -19.21
CA SER A 25 -1.26 -3.24 -18.79
C SER A 25 -1.93 -2.34 -17.76
N SER A 26 -1.67 -2.60 -16.48
CA SER A 26 -2.08 -1.78 -15.34
C SER A 26 -1.39 -0.41 -15.37
N HIS A 27 -1.77 0.45 -16.31
CA HIS A 27 -1.49 1.88 -16.29
C HIS A 27 -2.38 2.58 -15.27
N GLY A 28 -2.11 2.38 -13.98
CA GLY A 28 -2.96 2.88 -12.89
C GLY A 28 -2.36 3.95 -11.99
N SER A 29 -1.04 4.15 -12.01
CA SER A 29 -0.38 4.70 -10.81
C SER A 29 0.18 6.12 -10.93
N SER A 30 0.20 6.71 -12.13
CA SER A 30 0.63 8.11 -12.33
C SER A 30 -0.39 9.14 -11.81
N GLY A 31 -1.51 8.68 -11.24
CA GLY A 31 -2.60 9.51 -10.75
C GLY A 31 -2.16 10.51 -9.69
N ALA A 32 -1.39 10.05 -8.68
CA ALA A 32 -0.91 10.91 -7.60
C ALA A 32 0.04 12.01 -8.10
N ALA A 33 1.03 11.64 -8.92
CA ALA A 33 1.95 12.61 -9.52
C ALA A 33 1.20 13.64 -10.37
N LYS A 34 0.25 13.20 -11.21
CA LYS A 34 -0.56 14.10 -12.03
C LYS A 34 -1.47 15.01 -11.20
N SER A 35 -2.12 14.49 -10.14
CA SER A 35 -3.01 15.28 -9.27
C SER A 35 -2.28 16.31 -8.44
N HIS A 36 -1.02 16.06 -8.10
CA HIS A 36 -0.15 16.94 -7.33
C HIS A 36 0.73 17.84 -8.19
N GLY A 37 0.37 18.02 -9.47
CA GLY A 37 1.02 19.00 -10.34
C GLY A 37 2.41 18.61 -10.83
N ALA A 38 2.78 17.32 -10.78
CA ALA A 38 4.05 16.88 -11.37
C ALA A 38 4.07 17.13 -12.88
N SER A 39 5.24 17.45 -13.42
CA SER A 39 5.45 17.64 -14.86
C SER A 39 5.00 16.41 -15.65
N SER A 40 4.48 16.64 -16.86
CA SER A 40 4.10 15.56 -17.77
C SER A 40 5.25 14.66 -18.18
N THR A 41 6.46 15.20 -18.22
CA THR A 41 7.68 14.42 -18.44
C THR A 41 7.92 13.45 -17.28
N TYR A 42 7.64 13.89 -16.05
CA TYR A 42 7.82 13.06 -14.86
C TYR A 42 6.77 11.95 -14.78
N TYR A 43 5.48 12.28 -14.78
CA TYR A 43 4.45 11.27 -14.53
C TYR A 43 4.29 10.23 -15.65
N LYS A 44 4.86 10.50 -16.85
CA LYS A 44 4.97 9.53 -17.96
C LYS A 44 6.23 8.67 -17.88
N SER A 45 7.18 9.00 -16.99
CA SER A 45 8.40 8.23 -16.81
C SER A 45 8.18 6.98 -15.96
N SER A 46 9.09 6.01 -16.07
CA SER A 46 9.11 4.82 -15.21
C SER A 46 9.32 5.15 -13.73
N TYR A 47 9.96 6.28 -13.42
CA TYR A 47 10.27 6.71 -12.05
C TYR A 47 9.05 7.25 -11.29
N ALA A 48 7.96 7.56 -12.00
CA ALA A 48 6.70 7.94 -11.37
C ALA A 48 5.85 6.73 -10.93
N GLN A 49 6.24 5.52 -11.34
CA GLN A 49 5.54 4.31 -10.93
C GLN A 49 5.84 4.00 -9.46
N PRO A 50 4.83 3.67 -8.64
CA PRO A 50 5.04 3.25 -7.28
C PRO A 50 5.69 1.87 -7.27
N PHE A 51 6.34 1.57 -6.15
CA PHE A 51 6.92 0.26 -5.88
C PHE A 51 6.30 -0.34 -4.62
N HIS A 52 6.29 -1.67 -4.58
CA HIS A 52 5.65 -2.41 -3.51
C HIS A 52 6.60 -2.65 -2.32
N ILE A 53 6.11 -2.44 -1.10
CA ILE A 53 6.79 -2.83 0.14
C ILE A 53 6.10 -4.05 0.74
N SER A 54 6.69 -5.23 0.55
CA SER A 54 6.07 -6.51 0.88
C SER A 54 5.68 -6.64 2.36
N TYR A 55 6.53 -6.22 3.30
CA TYR A 55 6.23 -6.37 4.73
C TYR A 55 5.15 -5.41 5.24
N ALA A 56 4.90 -4.33 4.52
CA ALA A 56 3.85 -3.36 4.83
C ALA A 56 2.58 -3.60 3.99
N ASN A 57 2.65 -4.55 3.03
CA ASN A 57 1.62 -4.86 2.04
C ASN A 57 1.01 -3.57 1.44
N THR A 58 1.88 -2.70 0.93
CA THR A 58 1.46 -1.40 0.42
C THR A 58 2.40 -0.91 -0.65
N ASP A 59 1.85 -0.13 -1.55
CA ASP A 59 2.62 0.60 -2.54
C ASP A 59 3.04 1.97 -1.98
N VAL A 60 4.20 2.40 -2.41
CA VAL A 60 4.75 3.73 -2.14
C VAL A 60 5.14 4.37 -3.45
N GLY A 61 4.84 5.64 -3.60
CA GLY A 61 5.08 6.38 -4.83
C GLY A 61 5.42 7.82 -4.55
N ALA A 62 6.16 8.42 -5.49
CA ALA A 62 6.40 9.85 -5.48
C ALA A 62 5.07 10.62 -5.55
N TYR A 63 5.04 11.80 -4.93
CA TYR A 63 3.81 12.61 -4.82
C TYR A 63 2.65 11.92 -4.09
N GLY A 64 2.87 10.75 -3.45
CA GLY A 64 1.87 10.15 -2.58
C GLY A 64 1.59 11.02 -1.34
N ASP A 65 0.36 11.04 -0.85
CA ASP A 65 0.00 11.88 0.31
C ASP A 65 0.61 11.39 1.64
N GLY A 66 1.07 10.14 1.71
CA GLY A 66 1.38 9.49 2.97
C GLY A 66 0.10 9.32 3.79
N LYS A 67 -0.55 8.17 3.63
CA LYS A 67 -1.82 7.86 4.32
C LYS A 67 -1.77 6.48 4.93
N GLY A 68 -2.77 6.19 5.75
CA GLY A 68 -2.98 4.87 6.35
C GLY A 68 -2.71 4.83 7.85
N LYS A 69 -3.05 3.70 8.45
CA LYS A 69 -2.97 3.52 9.90
C LYS A 69 -1.55 3.12 10.32
N LYS A 70 -1.19 3.47 11.56
CA LYS A 70 -0.02 2.91 12.24
C LYS A 70 -0.19 1.40 12.35
N PHE A 71 0.90 0.66 12.19
CA PHE A 71 0.94 -0.78 12.37
C PHE A 71 2.25 -1.19 13.03
N THR A 72 2.27 -2.38 13.62
CA THR A 72 3.47 -2.96 14.22
C THR A 72 4.17 -3.86 13.22
N LEU A 73 5.48 -3.70 13.07
CA LEU A 73 6.29 -4.53 12.18
C LEU A 73 6.34 -5.97 12.68
N GLY A 74 6.13 -6.91 11.76
CA GLY A 74 6.17 -8.34 12.02
C GLY A 74 7.58 -8.86 12.28
N ARG A 75 7.65 -10.13 12.70
CA ARG A 75 8.89 -10.85 12.99
C ARG A 75 9.81 -11.06 11.79
N SER A 76 9.28 -10.93 10.57
CA SER A 76 10.04 -11.07 9.31
C SER A 76 10.78 -9.81 8.90
N THR A 77 10.66 -8.72 9.66
CA THR A 77 11.38 -7.46 9.40
C THR A 77 12.65 -7.37 10.24
N PRO A 78 13.64 -6.55 9.86
CA PRO A 78 14.82 -6.30 10.68
C PRO A 78 14.52 -5.65 12.05
N PHE A 79 13.32 -5.08 12.20
CA PHE A 79 12.94 -4.28 13.36
C PHE A 79 11.59 -4.75 13.95
N PRO A 80 11.50 -6.00 14.40
CA PRO A 80 10.24 -6.57 14.86
C PRO A 80 9.70 -5.78 16.05
N GLY A 81 8.39 -5.56 16.09
CA GLY A 81 7.73 -4.83 17.19
C GLY A 81 7.80 -3.31 17.07
N ARG A 82 8.58 -2.73 16.14
CA ARG A 82 8.54 -1.28 15.88
C ARG A 82 7.20 -0.86 15.29
N LEU A 83 6.74 0.35 15.63
CA LEU A 83 5.61 0.97 14.95
C LEU A 83 6.04 1.58 13.61
N ALA A 84 5.20 1.48 12.58
CA ALA A 84 5.43 2.07 11.27
C ALA A 84 4.15 2.65 10.64
N GLY A 85 4.33 3.56 9.66
CA GLY A 85 3.24 4.14 8.87
C GLY A 85 2.55 5.36 9.51
N SER A 86 1.47 5.84 8.89
CA SER A 86 0.68 7.04 9.23
C SER A 86 1.31 8.41 9.02
N GLY A 87 2.61 8.50 8.72
CA GLY A 87 3.25 9.77 8.36
C GLY A 87 2.68 10.32 7.05
N THR A 88 2.38 11.62 7.05
CA THR A 88 1.81 12.34 5.91
C THR A 88 2.84 13.23 5.21
N ARG A 89 2.54 13.63 3.97
CA ARG A 89 3.35 14.56 3.18
C ARG A 89 3.62 15.88 3.91
N SER A 90 2.64 16.38 4.66
CA SER A 90 2.79 17.60 5.49
C SER A 90 3.77 17.45 6.65
N GLN A 91 4.10 16.22 7.04
CA GLN A 91 5.00 15.90 8.15
C GLN A 91 6.41 15.51 7.66
N ILE A 92 6.69 15.61 6.36
CA ILE A 92 7.90 15.05 5.78
C ILE A 92 9.16 15.85 6.14
N TYR A 93 9.04 17.15 6.42
CA TYR A 93 10.17 18.01 6.71
C TYR A 93 10.74 17.75 8.12
N GLY A 94 12.04 17.52 8.20
CA GLY A 94 12.83 17.57 9.43
C GLY A 94 13.56 18.91 9.59
N THR A 95 14.75 18.87 10.16
CA THR A 95 15.71 19.99 10.25
C THR A 95 17.04 19.57 9.63
N SER A 96 18.11 20.36 9.80
CA SER A 96 19.48 19.95 9.45
C SER A 96 20.04 18.88 10.39
N ARG A 97 19.36 18.59 11.51
CA ARG A 97 19.84 17.63 12.51
C ARG A 97 19.25 16.25 12.32
N TYR A 98 20.12 15.26 12.48
CA TYR A 98 19.72 13.86 12.40
C TYR A 98 18.77 13.49 13.53
N GLY A 99 17.78 12.66 13.23
CA GLY A 99 16.70 12.31 14.16
C GLY A 99 15.53 13.29 14.23
N SER A 100 15.51 14.29 13.36
CA SER A 100 14.37 15.21 13.19
C SER A 100 13.31 14.65 12.22
N GLY A 101 12.15 15.32 12.13
CA GLY A 101 11.09 15.00 11.15
C GLY A 101 10.21 13.81 11.53
N TYR A 102 10.12 13.49 12.82
CA TYR A 102 9.25 12.44 13.35
C TYR A 102 7.90 13.02 13.80
N PRO A 103 6.77 12.68 13.16
CA PRO A 103 5.45 13.12 13.62
C PRO A 103 4.97 12.43 14.90
N TYR A 104 5.61 11.35 15.32
CA TYR A 104 5.32 10.66 16.57
C TYR A 104 6.50 9.80 17.02
N GLY A 105 6.54 9.47 18.32
CA GLY A 105 7.56 8.58 18.90
C GLY A 105 8.99 9.16 18.87
N ALA A 106 9.11 10.48 18.79
CA ALA A 106 10.37 11.19 18.94
C ALA A 106 10.59 11.51 20.43
N THR A 107 11.13 10.56 21.18
CA THR A 107 11.50 10.77 22.59
C THR A 107 13.01 10.70 22.75
N GLY A 108 13.56 11.58 23.58
CA GLY A 108 15.00 11.69 23.81
C GLY A 108 15.77 12.27 22.61
N SER A 109 17.09 12.26 22.70
CA SER A 109 17.96 12.77 21.63
C SER A 109 18.31 11.72 20.58
N TYR A 110 18.31 10.44 20.93
CA TYR A 110 18.76 9.35 20.06
C TYR A 110 17.62 8.76 19.25
N ILE A 111 17.94 8.24 18.07
CA ILE A 111 16.98 7.63 17.13
C ILE A 111 16.87 6.12 17.25
N SER A 112 17.79 5.46 17.95
CA SER A 112 17.59 4.06 18.28
C SER A 112 16.31 3.94 19.11
N GLY A 113 15.51 2.92 18.85
CA GLY A 113 14.22 2.78 19.53
C GLY A 113 13.01 3.28 18.75
N ARG A 114 13.22 4.22 17.81
CA ARG A 114 12.13 5.04 17.26
C ARG A 114 11.27 4.30 16.23
N PRO A 115 10.02 4.73 16.05
CA PRO A 115 9.14 4.19 15.01
C PRO A 115 9.62 4.57 13.59
N PHE A 116 8.96 4.03 12.56
CA PHE A 116 9.16 4.44 11.16
C PHE A 116 7.88 5.03 10.58
N PRO A 117 7.56 6.32 10.89
CA PRO A 117 6.33 6.97 10.47
C PRO A 117 6.02 6.86 8.98
N PHE A 118 7.03 6.73 8.15
CA PHE A 118 6.88 6.66 6.71
C PHE A 118 7.19 5.29 6.13
N ILE A 119 7.32 4.24 6.96
CA ILE A 119 7.73 2.87 6.61
C ILE A 119 9.24 2.72 6.36
N PHE A 120 9.88 3.77 5.85
CA PHE A 120 11.33 3.87 5.71
C PHE A 120 11.99 4.18 7.05
N TYR A 121 13.14 3.54 7.29
CA TYR A 121 13.96 3.75 8.49
C TYR A 121 15.17 4.64 8.19
N PRO A 122 15.77 5.29 9.21
CA PRO A 122 16.84 6.25 9.05
C PRO A 122 18.09 5.76 8.30
N ILE A 123 18.88 6.69 7.77
CA ILE A 123 20.14 6.42 7.07
C ILE A 123 21.32 6.78 7.97
N ALA A 124 22.21 5.81 8.20
CA ALA A 124 23.47 6.05 8.90
C ALA A 124 24.49 6.69 7.96
N LEU A 125 24.75 7.99 8.12
CA LEU A 125 25.75 8.71 7.30
C LEU A 125 27.20 8.44 7.73
N THR A 126 27.42 7.96 8.95
CA THR A 126 28.74 7.79 9.55
C THR A 126 29.06 6.32 9.81
N GLU A 127 30.35 6.00 9.83
CA GLU A 127 30.83 4.70 10.32
C GLU A 127 30.78 4.59 11.85
N TYR A 128 30.71 5.73 12.55
CA TYR A 128 30.53 5.79 14.00
C TYR A 128 29.06 5.78 14.41
N ASP A 129 28.80 5.50 15.68
CA ASP A 129 27.45 5.65 16.22
C ASP A 129 27.09 7.13 16.37
N TYR A 130 26.19 7.60 15.51
CA TYR A 130 25.73 8.97 15.47
C TYR A 130 24.23 9.00 15.76
N TYR A 131 23.88 9.44 16.97
CA TYR A 131 22.54 9.41 17.57
C TYR A 131 21.90 8.01 17.58
N GLY A 132 22.68 6.93 17.69
CA GLY A 132 22.16 5.56 17.64
C GLY A 132 21.94 5.06 16.21
N SER A 133 22.64 5.62 15.22
CA SER A 133 22.54 5.23 13.82
C SER A 133 23.05 3.80 13.53
N THR A 134 23.87 3.24 14.42
CA THR A 134 24.41 1.87 14.30
C THR A 134 23.32 0.81 14.09
N GLU A 135 22.13 1.00 14.68
CA GLU A 135 20.96 0.13 14.52
C GLU A 135 20.57 -0.07 13.04
N TYR A 136 20.83 0.92 12.18
CA TYR A 136 20.39 0.96 10.79
C TYR A 136 21.50 0.69 9.77
N ARG A 137 22.75 0.60 10.22
CA ARG A 137 23.93 0.48 9.35
C ARG A 137 24.04 -0.90 8.71
N ASN A 138 23.84 -1.94 9.50
CA ASN A 138 24.10 -3.33 9.08
C ASN A 138 22.85 -4.03 8.54
N VAL A 139 21.86 -3.28 8.05
CA VAL A 139 20.65 -3.86 7.47
C VAL A 139 20.86 -4.12 5.99
N SER A 140 20.53 -5.33 5.53
CA SER A 140 20.73 -5.73 4.14
C SER A 140 19.89 -4.88 3.17
N ALA A 141 20.42 -4.68 1.96
CA ALA A 141 19.76 -3.94 0.89
C ALA A 141 18.36 -4.50 0.56
N THR A 142 18.18 -5.81 0.64
CA THR A 142 16.90 -6.50 0.37
C THR A 142 15.84 -6.24 1.44
N SER A 143 16.26 -5.90 2.66
CA SER A 143 15.36 -5.60 3.77
C SER A 143 15.07 -4.10 3.92
N ARG A 144 15.78 -3.23 3.18
CA ARG A 144 15.50 -1.80 3.13
C ARG A 144 14.42 -1.48 2.11
N PRO A 145 13.34 -0.79 2.51
CA PRO A 145 12.37 -0.27 1.56
C PRO A 145 13.06 0.57 0.49
N GLY A 146 12.83 0.22 -0.78
CA GLY A 146 13.44 0.92 -1.92
C GLY A 146 14.90 0.54 -2.20
N GLY A 147 15.46 -0.46 -1.50
CA GLY A 147 16.77 -1.03 -1.79
C GLY A 147 17.94 -0.38 -1.04
N LEU A 148 19.15 -0.62 -1.54
CA LEU A 148 20.40 -0.10 -0.94
C LEU A 148 20.40 1.43 -0.86
N VAL A 149 21.18 1.97 0.08
CA VAL A 149 21.37 3.42 0.20
C VAL A 149 22.29 3.89 -0.92
N VAL A 150 21.84 4.89 -1.66
CA VAL A 150 22.59 5.51 -2.75
C VAL A 150 22.65 7.01 -2.54
N GLU A 151 23.58 7.64 -3.25
CA GLU A 151 23.64 9.08 -3.38
C GLU A 151 23.54 9.52 -4.86
N ALA A 152 23.13 10.77 -5.04
CA ALA A 152 23.20 11.45 -6.34
C ALA A 152 23.69 12.89 -6.15
N VAL A 153 24.59 13.31 -7.04
CA VAL A 153 25.11 14.67 -7.11
C VAL A 153 24.13 15.55 -7.88
N ILE A 154 23.84 16.73 -7.33
CA ILE A 154 22.94 17.73 -7.91
C ILE A 154 23.69 19.06 -7.98
N GLN A 155 23.77 19.61 -9.17
CA GLN A 155 24.34 20.92 -9.43
C GLN A 155 23.34 21.76 -10.22
N PRO A 156 23.30 23.09 -10.03
CA PRO A 156 22.50 23.96 -10.88
C PRO A 156 23.04 23.94 -12.33
N LEU A 157 22.17 24.08 -13.33
CA LEU A 157 22.57 24.05 -14.75
C LEU A 157 23.60 25.13 -15.11
N ASN A 158 23.42 26.33 -14.57
CA ASN A 158 24.29 27.49 -14.81
C ASN A 158 25.15 27.79 -13.57
N ASP A 159 25.77 26.75 -13.01
CA ASP A 159 26.60 26.89 -11.82
C ASP A 159 27.93 27.60 -12.13
N THR A 160 28.02 28.86 -11.74
CA THR A 160 29.28 29.63 -11.78
C THR A 160 30.00 29.62 -10.43
N SER A 161 29.39 29.09 -9.37
CA SER A 161 29.91 29.11 -7.99
C SER A 161 30.48 27.77 -7.53
N GLY A 162 30.34 26.70 -8.33
CA GLY A 162 30.87 25.37 -8.01
C GLY A 162 30.11 24.68 -6.87
N VAL A 163 28.87 25.08 -6.63
CA VAL A 163 28.06 24.61 -5.50
C VAL A 163 27.53 23.20 -5.79
N THR A 164 27.93 22.26 -4.96
CA THR A 164 27.55 20.85 -5.10
C THR A 164 26.58 20.43 -4.00
N TYR A 165 25.36 20.07 -4.38
CA TYR A 165 24.37 19.45 -3.51
C TYR A 165 24.39 17.95 -3.70
N ARG A 166 23.97 17.20 -2.67
CA ARG A 166 23.73 15.76 -2.80
C ARG A 166 22.40 15.39 -2.18
N ILE A 167 21.79 14.36 -2.73
CA ILE A 167 20.67 13.66 -2.09
C ILE A 167 21.10 12.25 -1.72
N VAL A 168 20.67 11.78 -0.56
CA VAL A 168 20.97 10.44 -0.07
C VAL A 168 19.68 9.80 0.42
N GLY A 169 19.47 8.56 0.03
CA GLY A 169 18.20 7.85 0.22
C GLY A 169 18.34 6.37 -0.11
N ASP A 170 17.26 5.61 0.04
CA ASP A 170 17.13 4.32 -0.66
C ASP A 170 17.08 4.53 -2.19
N ASN A 171 17.58 3.55 -2.94
CA ASN A 171 17.72 3.61 -4.40
C ASN A 171 16.44 4.09 -5.12
N SER A 172 15.30 3.45 -4.85
CA SER A 172 14.03 3.84 -5.47
C SER A 172 13.63 5.28 -5.13
N SER A 173 13.85 5.74 -3.90
CA SER A 173 13.57 7.12 -3.51
C SER A 173 14.49 8.13 -4.18
N VAL A 174 15.81 7.88 -4.23
CA VAL A 174 16.76 8.79 -4.89
C VAL A 174 16.47 8.85 -6.39
N ALA A 175 16.18 7.72 -7.03
CA ALA A 175 15.81 7.67 -8.44
C ALA A 175 14.54 8.50 -8.73
N ALA A 176 13.49 8.32 -7.93
CA ALA A 176 12.23 9.05 -8.08
C ALA A 176 12.39 10.56 -7.86
N VAL A 177 13.17 10.95 -6.85
CA VAL A 177 13.43 12.36 -6.52
C VAL A 177 14.33 13.00 -7.57
N TYR A 178 15.39 12.34 -8.01
CA TYR A 178 16.30 12.85 -9.03
C TYR A 178 15.53 13.11 -10.35
N ALA A 179 14.68 12.17 -10.76
CA ALA A 179 13.83 12.35 -11.94
C ALA A 179 12.87 13.55 -11.78
N ALA A 180 12.33 13.81 -10.60
CA ALA A 180 11.50 14.98 -10.33
C ALA A 180 12.30 16.28 -10.41
N LEU A 181 13.50 16.30 -9.80
CA LEU A 181 14.42 17.43 -9.84
C LEU A 181 14.87 17.76 -11.27
N ALA A 182 15.16 16.74 -12.08
CA ALA A 182 15.51 16.88 -13.49
C ALA A 182 14.41 17.60 -14.29
N THR A 183 13.14 17.42 -13.92
CA THR A 183 12.02 18.08 -14.60
C THR A 183 11.62 19.43 -14.03
N ASN A 184 11.95 19.73 -12.77
CA ASN A 184 11.41 20.90 -12.06
C ASN A 184 12.47 21.97 -11.71
N CYS A 185 13.74 21.59 -11.51
CA CYS A 185 14.73 22.48 -10.90
C CYS A 185 15.90 22.91 -11.79
N SER A 186 15.88 22.64 -13.10
CA SER A 186 16.96 23.00 -14.03
C SER A 186 18.34 22.60 -13.50
N ILE A 187 18.47 21.31 -13.12
CA ILE A 187 19.75 20.75 -12.67
C ILE A 187 20.66 20.49 -13.88
N LYS A 188 21.97 20.48 -13.65
CA LYS A 188 22.96 20.04 -14.63
C LYS A 188 22.75 18.57 -14.97
N ASN A 189 22.86 18.23 -16.25
CA ASN A 189 22.65 16.87 -16.78
C ASN A 189 21.30 16.24 -16.34
N PRO A 190 20.14 16.83 -16.68
CA PRO A 190 18.82 16.38 -16.22
C PRO A 190 18.34 15.12 -16.97
N THR A 191 19.15 14.05 -16.96
CA THR A 191 18.87 12.84 -17.74
C THR A 191 18.15 11.82 -16.89
N ILE A 192 16.81 11.79 -17.00
CA ILE A 192 15.94 10.85 -16.28
C ILE A 192 16.35 9.38 -16.55
N LYS A 193 16.72 9.03 -17.81
CA LYS A 193 16.95 7.63 -18.22
C LYS A 193 18.30 7.02 -17.81
N ASN A 194 19.29 7.86 -17.49
CA ASN A 194 20.67 7.43 -17.19
C ASN A 194 21.15 8.02 -15.87
N THR A 195 20.27 8.14 -14.88
CA THR A 195 20.66 8.60 -13.55
C THR A 195 21.71 7.65 -12.98
N THR A 196 22.97 8.06 -12.95
CA THR A 196 24.05 7.32 -12.30
C THR A 196 23.95 7.53 -10.80
N LEU A 197 23.38 6.53 -10.12
CA LEU A 197 23.30 6.48 -8.66
C LEU A 197 24.55 5.77 -8.14
N ALA A 198 25.28 6.42 -7.24
CA ALA A 198 26.44 5.81 -6.61
C ALA A 198 26.01 5.11 -5.32
N PRO A 199 26.49 3.88 -5.04
CA PRO A 199 26.36 3.29 -3.72
C PRO A 199 26.90 4.24 -2.65
N PHE A 200 26.13 4.49 -1.60
CA PHE A 200 26.55 5.38 -0.52
C PHE A 200 27.53 4.66 0.42
N ASN A 201 28.68 5.29 0.67
CA ASN A 201 29.64 4.83 1.68
C ASN A 201 29.56 5.72 2.92
N PRO A 202 29.16 5.19 4.10
CA PRO A 202 29.20 5.95 5.34
C PRO A 202 30.60 6.51 5.63
N GLY A 203 30.68 7.70 6.22
CA GLY A 203 31.96 8.37 6.49
C GLY A 203 32.57 9.09 5.28
N SER A 204 32.00 8.89 4.08
CA SER A 204 32.26 9.75 2.92
C SER A 204 31.22 10.87 2.84
N TYR A 205 31.11 11.50 1.67
CA TYR A 205 30.11 12.55 1.47
C TYR A 205 28.71 11.93 1.31
N PRO A 206 27.66 12.60 1.82
CA PRO A 206 27.73 13.73 2.75
C PRO A 206 27.95 13.33 4.22
N LEU A 207 28.67 14.18 4.93
CA LEU A 207 28.84 14.15 6.38
C LEU A 207 27.60 14.77 7.09
N PRO A 208 27.35 14.43 8.37
CA PRO A 208 26.22 14.97 9.12
C PRO A 208 26.12 16.50 9.13
N GLU A 209 27.25 17.19 9.29
CA GLU A 209 27.36 18.64 9.32
C GLU A 209 27.07 19.30 7.96
N GLN A 210 27.11 18.52 6.87
CA GLN A 210 26.79 18.99 5.52
C GLN A 210 25.30 18.85 5.20
N VAL A 211 24.53 18.18 6.06
CA VAL A 211 23.10 17.99 5.83
C VAL A 211 22.36 19.30 6.05
N VAL A 212 21.69 19.73 4.99
CA VAL A 212 20.93 20.96 4.94
C VAL A 212 19.49 20.73 5.39
N GLN A 213 18.94 19.56 5.06
CA GLN A 213 17.57 19.21 5.36
C GLN A 213 17.40 17.68 5.38
N TRP A 214 16.90 17.17 6.50
CA TRP A 214 16.37 15.82 6.59
C TRP A 214 14.91 15.77 6.16
N TYR A 215 14.54 14.65 5.55
CA TYR A 215 13.17 14.34 5.18
C TYR A 215 12.78 12.98 5.74
N ARG A 216 11.47 12.77 5.90
CA ARG A 216 10.88 11.46 6.14
C ARG A 216 11.50 10.77 7.37
N ALA A 217 11.57 11.50 8.49
CA ALA A 217 12.18 11.01 9.73
C ALA A 217 13.63 10.51 9.55
N SER A 218 14.48 11.34 8.92
CA SER A 218 15.91 11.05 8.66
C SER A 218 16.20 9.84 7.76
N SER A 219 15.24 9.43 6.94
CA SER A 219 15.40 8.35 5.95
C SER A 219 15.65 8.85 4.52
N PHE A 220 15.81 10.16 4.35
CA PHE A 220 16.23 10.80 3.11
C PHE A 220 16.86 12.16 3.45
N ALA A 221 17.95 12.55 2.79
CA ALA A 221 18.71 13.77 3.09
C ALA A 221 18.94 14.63 1.84
N LEU A 222 18.98 15.94 2.03
CA LEU A 222 19.61 16.91 1.14
C LEU A 222 20.82 17.51 1.85
N SER A 223 21.99 17.47 1.22
CA SER A 223 23.23 18.06 1.74
C SER A 223 23.82 19.06 0.76
N LEU A 224 24.78 19.85 1.27
CA LEU A 224 25.59 20.80 0.54
C LEU A 224 27.05 20.59 0.95
N ASP A 225 27.92 20.25 -0.01
CA ASP A 225 29.31 19.83 0.29
C ASP A 225 30.11 20.94 1.00
N SER A 226 29.79 22.20 0.74
CA SER A 226 30.43 23.37 1.36
C SER A 226 29.81 23.80 2.69
N TYR A 227 28.72 23.16 3.14
CA TYR A 227 28.06 23.52 4.38
C TYR A 227 28.71 22.79 5.57
N ASN A 228 28.90 23.50 6.67
CA ASN A 228 29.42 22.92 7.90
C ASN A 228 28.60 23.43 9.08
N ASN A 229 27.64 22.62 9.54
CA ASN A 229 26.87 22.89 10.73
C ASN A 229 27.57 22.34 11.98
N SER A 230 28.19 23.24 12.75
CA SER A 230 28.90 22.87 13.98
C SER A 230 28.02 22.15 15.01
N ALA A 231 26.72 22.45 15.07
CA ALA A 231 25.80 21.80 15.99
C ALA A 231 25.37 20.38 15.57
N ALA A 232 25.70 19.97 14.35
CA ALA A 232 25.47 18.61 13.84
C ALA A 232 26.75 17.76 13.87
N LEU A 233 27.88 18.27 14.37
CA LEU A 233 29.10 17.47 14.51
C LEU A 233 28.88 16.30 15.48
N LEU A 234 29.62 15.21 15.26
CA LEU A 234 29.64 14.06 16.16
C LEU A 234 30.03 14.47 17.59
N SER A 235 30.96 15.41 17.75
CA SER A 235 31.39 15.96 19.04
C SER A 235 30.31 16.77 19.78
N SER A 236 29.26 17.19 19.08
CA SER A 236 28.16 17.99 19.63
C SER A 236 26.95 17.12 20.00
N MET A 237 27.03 15.82 19.77
CA MET A 237 26.01 14.87 20.17
C MET A 237 25.92 14.78 21.71
N PRO A 238 24.71 14.70 22.29
CA PRO A 238 24.54 14.44 23.72
C PRO A 238 25.17 13.11 24.13
N ALA A 239 25.71 13.02 25.34
CA ALA A 239 26.36 11.78 25.81
C ALA A 239 25.38 10.62 26.05
N SER A 240 24.08 10.91 26.18
CA SER A 240 23.04 9.91 26.38
C SER A 240 21.68 10.35 25.82
N THR A 241 20.75 9.42 25.69
CA THR A 241 19.39 9.69 25.19
C THR A 241 18.58 10.65 26.08
N ASN A 242 18.87 10.68 27.38
CA ASN A 242 18.15 11.49 28.37
C ASN A 242 18.65 12.94 28.41
N GLN A 243 19.80 13.22 27.80
CA GLN A 243 20.34 14.56 27.72
C GLN A 243 19.75 15.26 26.49
N SER A 244 19.30 16.50 26.67
CA SER A 244 18.78 17.33 25.58
C SER A 244 19.85 17.59 24.53
N ALA A 245 19.47 17.50 23.26
CA ALA A 245 20.25 18.04 22.17
C ALA A 245 20.40 19.56 22.32
N LEU A 246 21.40 20.14 21.65
CA LEU A 246 21.55 21.59 21.55
C LEU A 246 20.24 22.24 21.07
N PRO A 247 19.96 23.52 21.36
CA PRO A 247 18.81 24.19 20.74
C PRO A 247 19.06 24.42 19.24
N LEU A 248 18.01 24.48 18.42
CA LEU A 248 18.14 24.74 16.96
C LEU A 248 18.80 26.09 16.66
N SER A 249 18.77 27.05 17.59
CA SER A 249 19.50 28.32 17.47
C SER A 249 21.02 28.17 17.42
N SER A 250 21.56 27.01 17.82
CA SER A 250 22.98 26.69 17.66
C SER A 250 23.36 26.24 16.25
N ASP A 251 22.38 26.04 15.35
CA ASP A 251 22.68 25.64 13.97
C ASP A 251 23.44 26.75 13.23
N THR A 252 24.52 26.37 12.54
CA THR A 252 25.29 27.32 11.72
C THR A 252 24.42 27.81 10.57
N PRO A 253 24.32 29.13 10.33
CA PRO A 253 23.60 29.66 9.17
C PRO A 253 24.16 29.10 7.85
N ARG A 254 23.31 29.00 6.84
CA ARG A 254 23.74 28.55 5.51
C ARG A 254 24.75 29.55 4.92
N PRO A 255 25.70 29.09 4.08
CA PRO A 255 26.66 29.98 3.42
C PRO A 255 25.96 31.12 2.68
N ALA A 256 26.51 32.33 2.76
CA ALA A 256 26.04 33.45 1.97
C ALA A 256 26.29 33.19 0.47
N GLY A 257 25.48 33.79 -0.40
CA GLY A 257 25.64 33.68 -1.86
C GLY A 257 25.06 32.41 -2.49
N LEU A 258 24.40 31.55 -1.72
CA LEU A 258 23.63 30.44 -2.30
C LEU A 258 22.44 30.95 -3.10
N ASN A 259 22.16 30.32 -4.24
CA ASN A 259 20.96 30.58 -5.01
C ASN A 259 19.72 30.09 -4.24
N ALA A 260 19.07 31.01 -3.52
CA ALA A 260 17.92 30.72 -2.67
C ALA A 260 16.74 30.12 -3.47
N THR A 261 16.56 30.55 -4.73
CA THR A 261 15.51 30.02 -5.62
C THR A 261 15.77 28.56 -5.97
N PHE A 262 17.02 28.23 -6.32
CA PHE A 262 17.41 26.85 -6.60
C PHE A 262 17.23 25.96 -5.37
N LEU A 263 17.72 26.39 -4.21
CA LEU A 263 17.57 25.66 -2.96
C LEU A 263 16.11 25.47 -2.55
N THR A 264 15.25 26.47 -2.78
CA THR A 264 13.80 26.36 -2.57
C THR A 264 13.16 25.36 -3.53
N CYS A 265 13.60 25.33 -4.80
CA CYS A 265 13.15 24.33 -5.76
C CYS A 265 13.55 22.93 -5.32
N LEU A 266 14.81 22.72 -4.93
CA LEU A 266 15.28 21.44 -4.42
C LEU A 266 14.43 20.99 -3.23
N ASN A 267 14.29 21.85 -2.22
CA ASN A 267 13.60 21.52 -0.98
C ASN A 267 12.13 21.14 -1.21
N SER A 268 11.40 21.97 -1.98
CA SER A 268 9.99 21.74 -2.27
C SER A 268 9.77 20.52 -3.17
N THR A 269 10.62 20.33 -4.18
CA THR A 269 10.52 19.18 -5.10
C THR A 269 10.85 17.88 -4.39
N ILE A 270 11.90 17.84 -3.55
CA ILE A 270 12.23 16.65 -2.75
C ILE A 270 11.05 16.33 -1.83
N ALA A 271 10.55 17.31 -1.07
CA ALA A 271 9.44 17.09 -0.16
C ALA A 271 8.18 16.58 -0.87
N ALA A 272 7.89 17.06 -2.08
CA ALA A 272 6.77 16.58 -2.89
C ALA A 272 7.00 15.18 -3.49
N SER A 273 8.22 14.89 -3.95
CA SER A 273 8.51 13.69 -4.76
C SER A 273 9.08 12.50 -3.98
N VAL A 274 9.58 12.66 -2.75
CA VAL A 274 10.06 11.52 -1.95
C VAL A 274 8.93 10.48 -1.82
N PRO A 275 9.16 9.20 -2.14
CA PRO A 275 8.10 8.21 -2.09
C PRO A 275 7.47 8.08 -0.71
N LEU A 276 6.14 8.15 -0.68
CA LEU A 276 5.30 7.89 0.49
C LEU A 276 4.22 6.88 0.11
N ARG A 277 3.60 6.29 1.13
CA ARG A 277 2.49 5.36 0.94
C ARG A 277 1.40 5.96 0.05
N THR A 278 1.19 5.31 -1.09
CA THR A 278 0.07 5.55 -1.99
C THR A 278 -1.04 4.63 -1.53
N VAL A 279 -2.14 5.21 -1.03
CA VAL A 279 -3.35 4.44 -0.81
C VAL A 279 -4.17 4.52 -2.09
N ASP A 280 -4.13 3.46 -2.88
CA ASP A 280 -5.13 3.20 -3.91
C ASP A 280 -6.40 2.69 -3.21
N GLY A 281 -6.91 3.48 -2.26
CA GLY A 281 -8.26 3.30 -1.78
C GLY A 281 -9.18 3.86 -2.85
N PHE A 282 -10.14 3.06 -3.32
CA PHE A 282 -11.33 3.63 -3.95
C PHE A 282 -11.81 4.78 -3.07
N SER A 283 -11.94 5.98 -3.63
CA SER A 283 -12.52 7.09 -2.88
C SER A 283 -13.85 6.62 -2.29
N GLY A 284 -14.25 7.15 -1.13
CA GLY A 284 -15.53 6.75 -0.52
C GLY A 284 -16.69 6.86 -1.52
N TYR A 285 -16.61 7.83 -2.44
CA TYR A 285 -17.50 7.99 -3.58
C TYR A 285 -17.42 6.88 -4.62
N ALA A 286 -16.22 6.38 -4.97
CA ALA A 286 -16.06 5.25 -5.87
C ALA A 286 -16.61 3.94 -5.27
N ILE A 287 -16.40 3.71 -3.97
CA ILE A 287 -17.03 2.57 -3.27
C ILE A 287 -18.56 2.72 -3.28
N ALA A 288 -19.07 3.90 -2.94
CA ALA A 288 -20.50 4.18 -2.97
C ALA A 288 -21.07 3.95 -4.38
N TYR A 289 -20.41 4.46 -5.42
CA TYR A 289 -20.83 4.28 -6.80
C TYR A 289 -20.86 2.81 -7.22
N LEU A 290 -19.83 2.03 -6.89
CA LEU A 290 -19.81 0.58 -7.17
C LEU A 290 -20.97 -0.14 -6.49
N VAL A 291 -21.29 0.20 -5.23
CA VAL A 291 -22.43 -0.38 -4.52
C VAL A 291 -23.74 0.01 -5.20
N PHE A 292 -23.98 1.29 -5.48
CA PHE A 292 -25.20 1.75 -6.13
C PHE A 292 -25.38 1.19 -7.54
N ALA A 293 -24.32 1.16 -8.36
CA ALA A 293 -24.33 0.59 -9.69
C ALA A 293 -24.64 -0.92 -9.65
N SER A 294 -24.07 -1.65 -8.68
CA SER A 294 -24.37 -3.08 -8.51
C SER A 294 -25.82 -3.34 -8.11
N LEU A 295 -26.38 -2.52 -7.21
CA LEU A 295 -27.79 -2.63 -6.80
C LEU A 295 -28.75 -2.28 -7.94
N ALA A 296 -28.45 -1.23 -8.70
CA ALA A 296 -29.23 -0.86 -9.87
C ALA A 296 -29.19 -1.95 -10.96
N GLY A 297 -28.01 -2.54 -11.21
CA GLY A 297 -27.84 -3.66 -12.13
C GLY A 297 -28.63 -4.90 -11.71
N LEU A 298 -28.61 -5.24 -10.41
CA LEU A 298 -29.39 -6.34 -9.86
C LEU A 298 -30.91 -6.09 -10.02
N LEU A 299 -31.37 -4.88 -9.75
CA LEU A 299 -32.79 -4.51 -9.87
C LEU A 299 -33.25 -4.59 -11.34
N LEU A 300 -32.43 -4.10 -12.28
CA LEU A 300 -32.68 -4.24 -13.72
C LEU A 300 -32.79 -5.71 -14.12
N LEU A 301 -31.87 -6.57 -13.65
CA LEU A 301 -31.88 -8.01 -13.94
C LEU A 301 -33.17 -8.66 -13.42
N ILE A 302 -33.62 -8.34 -12.20
CA ILE A 302 -34.87 -8.85 -11.63
C ILE A 302 -36.08 -8.46 -12.51
N VAL A 303 -36.12 -7.21 -13.00
CA VAL A 303 -37.20 -6.73 -13.88
C VAL A 303 -37.19 -7.49 -15.21
N VAL A 304 -36.02 -7.69 -15.82
CA VAL A 304 -35.87 -8.43 -17.09
C VAL A 304 -36.29 -9.89 -16.91
N VAL A 305 -35.80 -10.57 -15.87
CA VAL A 305 -36.17 -11.96 -15.58
C VAL A 305 -37.67 -12.10 -15.33
N TRP A 306 -38.28 -11.16 -14.61
CA TRP A 306 -39.73 -11.17 -14.39
C TRP A 306 -40.52 -10.94 -15.68
N ALA A 307 -40.08 -10.03 -16.56
CA ALA A 307 -40.71 -9.80 -17.86
C ALA A 307 -40.63 -11.06 -18.75
N ILE A 308 -39.48 -11.74 -18.78
CA ILE A 308 -39.30 -13.01 -19.50
C ILE A 308 -40.22 -14.09 -18.91
N TYR A 309 -40.22 -14.26 -17.59
CA TYR A 309 -41.08 -15.22 -16.89
C TYR A 309 -42.56 -14.98 -17.21
N ARG A 310 -43.01 -13.73 -17.17
CA ARG A 310 -44.38 -13.34 -17.51
C ARG A 310 -44.70 -13.63 -18.97
N GLY A 311 -43.79 -13.34 -19.90
CA GLY A 311 -43.96 -13.65 -21.32
C GLY A 311 -44.11 -15.15 -21.57
N ILE A 312 -43.25 -15.98 -20.97
CA ILE A 312 -43.33 -17.44 -21.06
C ILE A 312 -44.65 -17.95 -20.47
N TRP A 313 -45.08 -17.41 -19.33
CA TRP A 313 -46.33 -17.80 -18.69
C TRP A 313 -47.54 -17.52 -19.60
N ILE A 314 -47.62 -16.33 -20.21
CA ILE A 314 -48.69 -15.95 -21.14
C ILE A 314 -48.71 -16.87 -22.36
N LEU A 315 -47.54 -17.19 -22.93
CA LEU A 315 -47.45 -18.09 -24.07
C LEU A 315 -47.91 -19.51 -23.73
N ARG A 316 -47.56 -20.01 -22.53
CA ARG A 316 -47.92 -21.36 -22.10
C ARG A 316 -49.41 -21.52 -21.78
N HIS A 317 -50.03 -20.51 -21.20
CA HIS A 317 -51.42 -20.57 -20.73
C HIS A 317 -52.43 -19.90 -21.67
N ARG A 318 -52.05 -19.60 -22.92
CA ARG A 318 -52.93 -18.95 -23.89
C ARG A 318 -54.27 -19.69 -24.12
N ASN A 319 -54.30 -21.01 -23.90
CA ASN A 319 -55.47 -21.86 -24.15
C ASN A 319 -56.16 -22.37 -22.87
N ASP A 320 -55.73 -21.94 -21.69
CA ASP A 320 -56.30 -22.40 -20.41
C ASP A 320 -57.11 -21.26 -19.76
N PRO A 321 -58.46 -21.29 -19.84
CA PRO A 321 -59.29 -20.24 -19.28
C PRO A 321 -59.31 -20.23 -17.75
N THR A 322 -58.76 -21.26 -17.09
CA THR A 322 -58.70 -21.36 -15.63
C THR A 322 -57.38 -20.86 -15.04
N ALA A 323 -56.41 -20.50 -15.89
CA ALA A 323 -55.09 -20.08 -15.45
C ALA A 323 -55.11 -18.71 -14.76
N VAL A 324 -54.70 -18.67 -13.49
CA VAL A 324 -54.60 -17.43 -12.71
C VAL A 324 -53.33 -16.68 -13.11
N PRO A 325 -53.42 -15.41 -13.57
CA PRO A 325 -52.25 -14.65 -14.00
C PRO A 325 -51.25 -14.47 -12.86
N PRO A 326 -49.93 -14.47 -13.16
CA PRO A 326 -48.93 -14.16 -12.17
C PRO A 326 -49.19 -12.74 -11.64
N PRO A 327 -48.95 -12.50 -10.34
CA PRO A 327 -49.21 -11.22 -9.71
C PRO A 327 -48.51 -10.08 -10.47
N VAL A 328 -49.22 -8.96 -10.62
CA VAL A 328 -48.88 -7.85 -11.52
C VAL A 328 -47.58 -7.13 -11.11
N GLY A 329 -47.08 -7.34 -9.89
CA GLY A 329 -45.82 -6.79 -9.40
C GLY A 329 -44.86 -7.84 -8.84
N VAL A 330 -43.57 -7.67 -9.15
CA VAL A 330 -42.46 -8.41 -8.52
C VAL A 330 -42.53 -8.34 -6.99
N PHE A 331 -42.86 -7.17 -6.44
CA PHE A 331 -42.97 -6.96 -5.00
C PHE A 331 -44.19 -7.66 -4.38
N THR A 332 -45.31 -7.74 -5.10
CA THR A 332 -46.48 -8.52 -4.65
C THR A 332 -46.18 -10.02 -4.66
N ALA A 333 -45.45 -10.50 -5.66
CA ALA A 333 -45.00 -11.89 -5.75
C ALA A 333 -44.05 -12.25 -4.60
N LEU A 334 -43.06 -11.40 -4.33
CA LEU A 334 -42.13 -11.55 -3.21
C LEU A 334 -42.85 -11.48 -1.87
N GLY A 335 -43.80 -10.55 -1.71
CA GLY A 335 -44.62 -10.42 -0.50
C GLY A 335 -45.44 -11.68 -0.22
N GLN A 336 -46.12 -12.21 -1.24
CA GLN A 336 -46.88 -13.46 -1.14
C GLN A 336 -45.97 -14.66 -0.86
N CYS A 337 -44.79 -14.73 -1.49
CA CYS A 337 -43.83 -15.79 -1.25
C CYS A 337 -43.26 -15.75 0.18
N MET A 338 -42.97 -14.55 0.70
CA MET A 338 -42.49 -14.38 2.08
C MET A 338 -43.61 -14.67 3.10
N ALA A 339 -44.84 -14.26 2.84
CA ALA A 339 -46.00 -14.58 3.65
C ALA A 339 -46.25 -16.10 3.70
N ALA A 340 -46.22 -16.78 2.55
CA ALA A 340 -46.36 -18.23 2.47
C ALA A 340 -45.22 -18.97 3.20
N ARG A 341 -44.00 -18.43 3.18
CA ARG A 341 -42.86 -18.99 3.95
C ARG A 341 -43.02 -18.78 5.45
N LYS A 342 -43.57 -17.65 5.89
CA LYS A 342 -43.87 -17.36 7.29
C LYS A 342 -44.94 -18.32 7.83
N GLU A 343 -45.96 -18.61 7.02
CA GLU A 343 -47.05 -19.52 7.41
C GLU A 343 -46.57 -20.97 7.52
N ARG A 344 -45.70 -21.44 6.62
CA ARG A 344 -45.05 -22.76 6.76
C ARG A 344 -44.19 -22.88 8.02
N ARG A 345 -43.54 -21.79 8.46
CA ARG A 345 -42.79 -21.79 9.73
C ARG A 345 -43.72 -21.89 10.95
N ARG A 346 -44.89 -21.25 10.90
CA ARG A 346 -45.91 -21.36 11.96
C ARG A 346 -46.52 -22.76 12.03
N GLN A 347 -46.85 -23.36 10.89
CA GLN A 347 -47.35 -24.74 10.84
C GLN A 347 -46.32 -25.75 11.36
N ALA A 348 -45.03 -25.58 11.04
CA ALA A 348 -43.97 -26.42 11.57
C ALA A 348 -43.82 -26.31 13.11
N GLN A 349 -44.05 -25.13 13.70
CA GLN A 349 -44.07 -24.95 15.16
C GLN A 349 -45.29 -25.61 15.82
N LEU A 350 -46.46 -25.57 15.19
CA LEU A 350 -47.68 -26.22 15.69
C LEU A 350 -47.59 -27.75 15.66
N THR A 351 -46.94 -28.34 14.65
CA THR A 351 -46.68 -29.79 14.62
C THR A 351 -45.66 -30.26 15.66
N LEU A 352 -44.74 -29.38 16.09
CA LEU A 352 -43.74 -29.71 17.11
C LEU A 352 -44.34 -29.71 18.52
N HIS A 353 -45.45 -29.01 18.76
CA HIS A 353 -46.07 -28.92 20.08
C HIS A 353 -47.01 -30.09 20.40
N ASN A 354 -47.54 -30.79 19.40
CA ASN A 354 -48.45 -31.94 19.58
C ASN A 354 -47.73 -33.31 19.63
N GLY A 355 -46.41 -33.36 19.43
CA GLY A 355 -45.62 -34.60 19.43
C GLY A 355 -44.80 -34.86 20.70
N PHE A 356 -44.82 -33.97 21.69
CA PHE A 356 -44.03 -34.10 22.94
C PHE A 356 -44.94 -34.13 24.16
N SER A 357 -45.88 -35.08 24.19
CA SER A 357 -46.43 -35.61 25.44
C SER A 357 -45.78 -36.96 25.71
N HIS A 358 -44.49 -36.94 26.07
CA HIS A 358 -43.86 -38.09 26.71
C HIS A 358 -43.47 -37.65 28.12
N LYS A 359 -44.10 -38.34 29.08
CA LYS A 359 -43.73 -38.39 30.49
C LYS A 359 -42.22 -38.27 30.65
N GLN A 360 -41.76 -37.23 31.34
CA GLN A 360 -40.38 -37.19 31.83
C GLN A 360 -40.21 -38.31 32.86
N PRO A 361 -39.30 -39.29 32.64
CA PRO A 361 -38.84 -40.11 33.74
C PRO A 361 -37.99 -39.25 34.68
N THR A 362 -38.25 -39.36 35.97
CA THR A 362 -37.43 -38.78 37.04
C THR A 362 -36.01 -39.34 36.94
N MET A 363 -35.07 -38.55 36.42
CA MET A 363 -33.65 -38.90 36.40
C MET A 363 -32.95 -38.42 37.66
N ARG A 364 -32.25 -39.36 38.32
CA ARG A 364 -31.24 -39.08 39.34
C ARG A 364 -30.02 -38.40 38.71
N THR A 365 -29.42 -37.50 39.47
CA THR A 365 -28.49 -36.43 39.07
C THR A 365 -27.13 -36.85 38.50
N ASN A 366 -26.80 -38.14 38.38
CA ASN A 366 -25.48 -38.59 37.91
C ASN A 366 -25.43 -39.11 36.46
N ASP A 367 -26.57 -39.42 35.83
CA ASP A 367 -26.59 -39.97 34.46
C ASP A 367 -26.64 -38.91 33.34
N THR A 368 -26.89 -37.65 33.70
CA THR A 368 -27.04 -36.54 32.75
C THR A 368 -25.73 -36.11 32.10
N VAL A 369 -24.61 -36.26 32.81
CA VAL A 369 -23.29 -35.85 32.29
C VAL A 369 -22.77 -36.85 31.25
N VAL A 370 -23.06 -38.14 31.42
CA VAL A 370 -22.66 -39.21 30.49
C VAL A 370 -23.47 -39.10 29.19
N ALA A 371 -24.80 -38.97 29.30
CA ALA A 371 -25.66 -38.81 28.13
C ALA A 371 -25.36 -37.53 27.34
N LEU A 372 -25.03 -36.42 28.03
CA LEU A 372 -24.65 -35.18 27.37
C LEU A 372 -23.30 -35.31 26.64
N ARG A 373 -22.32 -36.01 27.23
CA ARG A 373 -21.04 -36.30 26.58
C ARG A 373 -21.20 -37.13 25.32
N GLU A 374 -22.00 -38.20 25.38
CA GLU A 374 -22.25 -39.06 24.22
C GLU A 374 -22.97 -38.31 23.10
N TRP A 375 -23.95 -37.46 23.45
CA TRP A 375 -24.66 -36.64 22.48
C TRP A 375 -23.74 -35.61 21.80
N VAL A 376 -22.87 -34.94 22.57
CA VAL A 376 -21.88 -34.00 22.03
C VAL A 376 -20.89 -34.71 21.11
N GLN A 377 -20.46 -35.92 21.47
CA GLN A 377 -19.51 -36.68 20.67
C GLN A 377 -20.12 -37.16 19.36
N ALA A 378 -21.35 -37.69 19.40
CA ALA A 378 -22.11 -38.07 18.21
C ALA A 378 -22.41 -36.88 17.27
N ARG A 379 -22.43 -35.65 17.80
CA ARG A 379 -22.58 -34.43 17.00
C ARG A 379 -21.27 -33.97 16.37
N LYS A 380 -20.15 -34.08 17.09
CA LYS A 380 -18.81 -33.84 16.55
C LYS A 380 -18.49 -34.76 15.37
N ASP A 381 -18.84 -36.04 15.48
CA ASP A 381 -18.55 -37.02 14.42
C ASP A 381 -19.38 -36.82 13.15
N ARG A 382 -20.61 -36.30 13.28
CA ARG A 382 -21.42 -35.90 12.13
C ARG A 382 -20.84 -34.69 11.39
N VAL A 383 -20.31 -33.71 12.12
CA VAL A 383 -19.66 -32.54 11.52
C VAL A 383 -18.35 -32.95 10.83
N ARG A 384 -17.55 -33.82 11.45
CA ARG A 384 -16.31 -34.35 10.85
C ARG A 384 -16.55 -35.12 9.56
N ARG A 385 -17.62 -35.91 9.47
CA ARG A 385 -17.99 -36.61 8.23
C ARG A 385 -18.45 -35.68 7.12
N LYS A 386 -19.10 -34.55 7.47
CA LYS A 386 -19.65 -33.61 6.50
C LYS A 386 -18.62 -32.61 5.96
N TYR A 387 -17.59 -32.30 6.73
CA TYR A 387 -16.60 -31.25 6.39
C TYR A 387 -15.16 -31.74 6.52
N GLY A 388 -14.94 -33.05 6.61
CA GLY A 388 -13.61 -33.63 6.62
C GLY A 388 -12.92 -33.40 5.27
N PRO A 389 -11.64 -33.00 5.26
CA PRO A 389 -10.89 -32.81 4.01
C PRO A 389 -10.81 -34.12 3.24
N VAL A 390 -11.15 -34.06 1.95
CA VAL A 390 -10.96 -35.15 0.99
C VAL A 390 -9.46 -35.43 0.93
N ARG A 391 -9.03 -36.61 1.41
CA ARG A 391 -7.64 -37.05 1.26
C ARG A 391 -7.39 -37.29 -0.23
N ASN A 392 -6.57 -36.44 -0.83
CA ASN A 392 -5.97 -36.72 -2.12
C ASN A 392 -5.12 -37.98 -1.99
N ALA A 393 -5.49 -39.02 -2.73
CA ALA A 393 -4.62 -40.13 -3.01
C ALA A 393 -3.58 -39.64 -4.02
N ASP A 394 -2.34 -39.40 -3.56
CA ASP A 394 -1.14 -39.63 -4.37
C ASP A 394 0.15 -39.38 -3.58
N SER A 395 1.21 -40.08 -4.02
CA SER A 395 2.62 -39.98 -3.62
C SER A 395 3.11 -40.89 -2.49
N SER A 396 3.03 -42.20 -2.73
CA SER A 396 4.05 -43.15 -2.26
C SER A 396 5.29 -42.98 -3.16
N ARG A 397 6.28 -42.19 -2.72
CA ARG A 397 7.65 -42.29 -3.27
C ARG A 397 8.56 -42.82 -2.18
N GLU A 398 9.06 -44.02 -2.46
CA GLU A 398 10.06 -44.78 -1.74
C GLU A 398 11.35 -43.96 -1.55
N PRO A 399 11.94 -43.92 -0.35
CA PRO A 399 13.23 -43.26 -0.14
C PRO A 399 14.39 -44.15 -0.59
N SER A 400 15.18 -43.65 -1.55
CA SER A 400 16.45 -44.23 -1.98
C SER A 400 17.50 -44.17 -0.84
N PRO A 401 18.29 -45.23 -0.61
CA PRO A 401 19.28 -45.28 0.46
C PRO A 401 20.52 -44.40 0.15
N ALA A 402 21.05 -43.78 1.21
CA ALA A 402 22.20 -42.89 1.18
C ALA A 402 23.52 -43.65 0.93
N PRO A 403 24.49 -43.07 0.20
CA PRO A 403 25.83 -43.62 0.09
C PRO A 403 26.68 -43.28 1.32
N LEU A 404 27.29 -44.32 1.89
CA LEU A 404 28.35 -44.26 2.88
C LEU A 404 29.62 -43.68 2.25
N THR A 405 30.06 -42.50 2.67
CA THR A 405 31.42 -42.03 2.41
C THR A 405 32.32 -42.36 3.58
N ARG A 406 33.38 -43.06 3.20
CA ARG A 406 34.41 -43.77 3.96
C ARG A 406 35.49 -42.77 4.41
N ASN A 407 35.84 -42.81 5.70
CA ASN A 407 37.10 -42.27 6.21
C ASN A 407 38.28 -43.03 5.59
N ALA A 408 39.32 -42.33 5.14
CA ALA A 408 40.71 -42.79 5.18
C ALA A 408 41.70 -41.67 4.81
N ILE A 409 42.60 -41.40 5.77
CA ILE A 409 43.99 -40.91 5.68
C ILE A 409 44.19 -39.43 5.34
#